data_AF-A0A1J5NUW7-F1
#
_entry.id   AF-A0A1J5NUW7-F1
#
_cell.length_a   1.000
_cell.length_b   1.000
_cell.length_c   1.000
_cell.angle_alpha   90.00
_cell.angle_beta   90.00
_cell.angle_gamma   90.00
#
_symmetry.space_group_name_H-M   'P 1'
#
loop_
_entity.id
_entity.type
_entity.pdbx_description
1 polymer ?
#
loop_
_entity_poly.entity_id
_entity_poly.type
_entity_poly.pdbx_seq_one_letter_code
_entity_poly.pdbx_strand_id
1 'polypeptide(L)'
;MMARDIATVGRRRRQVQMPAYRSRPDWPEAGEFHRAGPVEQGAGFTLEVATAVKSNGQVTPPAGRQLSWPLVLGGAALLAGLVLGLKPALAQPVPVPQVNLNLAQTTDPRQVVDTVRLLVLLTVLALAPALVLLMTSFTRIIVVLSFVRSALATQQTPPNQILIGLALFLTFFIMAPVYNQVKTQAIDPYLAGRITQEQALAAGARPVREFMYRQTREKDLALFVHMSGMAQPRTRDDVPLHVLIPAFIISELKTAFQMGFLIYIPFLIIDLVIASTLMAMGMFMVPPVMISLPFKLMLFVLVDGWYLVVKSLLESF
;
A
#
# COMPACT_ATOMS: atom_id res chain seq x y z
N MET A 1 -49.80 26.95 -36.74
CA MET A 1 -51.14 26.82 -36.13
C MET A 1 -51.25 25.42 -35.54
N MET A 2 -51.24 25.35 -34.21
CA MET A 2 -51.82 24.32 -33.31
C MET A 2 -51.58 22.83 -33.60
N ALA A 3 -51.49 21.91 -32.64
CA ALA A 3 -51.24 21.82 -31.20
C ALA A 3 -51.58 20.36 -30.85
N ARG A 4 -50.83 19.73 -29.94
CA ARG A 4 -51.17 18.47 -29.21
C ARG A 4 -51.10 17.20 -30.10
N ASP A 5 -50.40 16.13 -29.74
CA ASP A 5 -50.65 15.33 -28.55
C ASP A 5 -49.38 14.70 -27.93
N ILE A 6 -49.33 14.83 -26.62
CA ILE A 6 -48.42 14.16 -25.69
C ILE A 6 -49.26 13.12 -24.96
N ALA A 7 -49.02 11.83 -25.21
CA ALA A 7 -49.41 10.63 -24.45
C ALA A 7 -49.50 9.49 -25.48
N THR A 8 -48.75 8.39 -25.44
CA THR A 8 -48.75 7.36 -24.40
C THR A 8 -47.54 6.45 -24.64
N VAL A 9 -46.45 6.61 -23.88
CA VAL A 9 -45.41 5.58 -23.79
C VAL A 9 -45.61 4.83 -22.48
N GLY A 10 -46.35 3.73 -22.58
CA GLY A 10 -46.60 2.80 -21.49
C GLY A 10 -45.29 2.20 -20.97
N ARG A 11 -44.90 2.61 -19.77
CA ARG A 11 -43.81 2.02 -18.99
C ARG A 11 -44.08 0.52 -18.74
N ARG A 12 -43.43 -0.37 -19.48
CA ARG A 12 -43.17 -1.74 -18.98
C ARG A 12 -41.96 -1.70 -18.05
N ARG A 13 -42.20 -1.44 -16.77
CA ARG A 13 -41.25 -1.80 -15.71
C ARG A 13 -41.17 -3.32 -15.68
N ARG A 14 -40.06 -3.92 -16.11
CA ARG A 14 -39.73 -5.28 -15.67
C ARG A 14 -39.47 -5.19 -14.17
N GLN A 15 -40.38 -5.73 -13.37
CA GLN A 15 -40.09 -6.05 -11.98
C GLN A 15 -38.98 -7.11 -11.99
N VAL A 16 -37.77 -6.69 -11.66
CA VAL A 16 -36.73 -7.61 -11.25
C VAL A 16 -37.11 -8.04 -9.84
N GLN A 17 -37.64 -9.26 -9.72
CA GLN A 17 -37.95 -9.89 -8.45
C GLN A 17 -36.63 -10.04 -7.67
N MET A 18 -36.42 -9.21 -6.65
CA MET A 18 -35.32 -9.37 -5.70
C MET A 18 -35.56 -10.69 -4.92
N PRO A 19 -34.55 -11.56 -4.76
CA PRO A 19 -34.70 -12.73 -3.91
C PRO A 19 -34.99 -12.28 -2.47
N ALA A 20 -35.95 -12.95 -1.83
CA ALA A 20 -36.42 -12.65 -0.49
C ALA A 20 -35.24 -12.53 0.49
N TYR A 21 -35.22 -11.42 1.25
CA TYR A 21 -34.31 -11.21 2.37
C TYR A 21 -34.50 -12.35 3.37
N ARG A 22 -33.55 -13.29 3.37
CA ARG A 22 -33.51 -14.40 4.32
C ARG A 22 -33.36 -13.81 5.72
N SER A 23 -34.24 -14.24 6.61
CA SER A 23 -34.38 -13.84 8.00
C SER A 23 -33.04 -13.67 8.70
N ARG A 24 -32.90 -12.57 9.46
CA ARG A 24 -31.78 -12.35 10.38
C ARG A 24 -31.65 -13.55 11.33
N PRO A 25 -30.44 -13.91 11.79
CA PRO A 25 -30.31 -14.80 12.94
C PRO A 25 -31.01 -14.17 14.14
N ASP A 26 -31.83 -14.97 14.82
CA ASP A 26 -32.67 -14.56 15.94
C ASP A 26 -31.78 -14.17 17.13
N TRP A 27 -31.58 -12.88 17.33
CA TRP A 27 -30.94 -12.37 18.55
C TRP A 27 -31.97 -12.42 19.68
N PRO A 28 -31.63 -12.97 20.85
CA PRO A 28 -32.58 -13.08 21.96
C PRO A 28 -33.02 -11.69 22.40
N GLU A 29 -34.34 -11.50 22.54
CA GLU A 29 -34.92 -10.24 23.00
C GLU A 29 -34.52 -9.96 24.45
N ALA A 30 -34.47 -8.68 24.81
CA ALA A 30 -33.90 -8.13 26.04
C ALA A 30 -34.55 -8.60 27.37
N GLY A 31 -35.42 -9.62 27.35
CA GLY A 31 -36.04 -10.25 28.53
C GLY A 31 -35.54 -11.67 28.87
N GLU A 32 -34.77 -12.33 28.01
CA GLU A 32 -34.37 -13.74 28.21
C GLU A 32 -33.08 -13.96 29.00
N PHE A 33 -32.36 -12.90 29.39
CA PHE A 33 -31.11 -13.01 30.16
C PHE A 33 -31.27 -13.33 31.66
N HIS A 34 -32.50 -13.53 32.15
CA HIS A 34 -32.78 -13.69 33.59
C HIS A 34 -32.93 -15.14 34.10
N ARG A 35 -32.62 -16.16 33.31
CA ARG A 35 -32.58 -17.56 33.81
C ARG A 35 -31.34 -18.31 33.33
N ALA A 36 -30.21 -18.03 33.98
CA ALA A 36 -29.08 -18.95 34.05
C ALA A 36 -28.84 -19.31 35.53
N GLY A 37 -28.70 -20.61 35.80
CA GLY A 37 -28.48 -21.17 37.14
C GLY A 37 -27.13 -20.78 37.77
N PRO A 38 -26.83 -21.28 38.98
CA PRO A 38 -25.74 -20.78 39.80
C PRO A 38 -24.37 -21.05 39.15
N VAL A 39 -23.58 -19.99 39.03
CA VAL A 39 -22.18 -20.02 38.59
C VAL A 39 -21.30 -20.32 39.81
N GLU A 40 -20.60 -21.44 39.78
CA GLU A 40 -19.57 -21.75 40.78
C GLU A 40 -18.40 -20.77 40.70
N GLN A 41 -17.87 -20.44 41.88
CA GLN A 41 -16.93 -19.36 42.16
C GLN A 41 -15.52 -19.65 41.62
N GLY A 42 -14.87 -18.60 41.12
CA GLY A 42 -13.42 -18.58 40.87
C GLY A 42 -12.87 -17.16 40.85
N ALA A 43 -12.35 -16.72 42.00
CA ALA A 43 -11.49 -15.55 42.25
C ALA A 43 -12.09 -14.15 41.94
N GLY A 44 -12.66 -13.53 42.99
CA GLY A 44 -13.21 -12.18 42.97
C GLY A 44 -12.16 -11.06 42.96
N PHE A 45 -12.58 -9.93 42.38
CA PHE A 45 -11.93 -8.63 42.53
C PHE A 45 -13.03 -7.61 42.89
N THR A 46 -13.25 -7.42 44.20
CA THR A 46 -14.18 -6.41 44.72
C THR A 46 -13.43 -5.12 44.99
N LEU A 47 -13.83 -4.03 44.34
CA LEU A 47 -13.40 -2.67 44.67
C LEU A 47 -14.15 -2.20 45.91
N GLU A 48 -13.50 -2.26 47.07
CA GLU A 48 -13.99 -1.68 48.31
C GLU A 48 -13.39 -0.27 48.48
N VAL A 49 -14.24 0.75 48.35
CA VAL A 49 -13.92 2.13 48.68
C VAL A 49 -13.99 2.26 50.20
N ALA A 50 -12.84 2.25 50.87
CA ALA A 50 -12.74 2.47 52.31
C ALA A 50 -12.22 3.89 52.61
N THR A 51 -13.13 4.73 53.08
CA THR A 51 -12.84 5.93 53.87
C THR A 51 -12.05 5.58 55.13
N ALA A 52 -10.95 6.28 55.40
CA ALA A 52 -10.32 6.27 56.72
C ALA A 52 -9.75 7.66 57.06
N VAL A 53 -10.48 8.35 57.92
CA VAL A 53 -9.99 9.46 58.75
C VAL A 53 -9.19 8.88 59.92
N LYS A 54 -7.96 9.36 60.15
CA LYS A 54 -7.28 9.56 61.46
C LYS A 54 -5.92 10.23 61.17
N SER A 55 -5.68 11.45 61.65
CA SER A 55 -5.22 11.78 63.00
C SER A 55 -4.00 10.95 63.44
N ASN A 56 -2.82 11.34 62.97
CA ASN A 56 -1.59 11.64 63.74
C ASN A 56 -0.41 11.60 62.75
N GLY A 57 0.35 12.69 62.65
CA GLY A 57 1.33 12.92 61.59
C GLY A 57 2.56 12.03 61.68
N GLN A 58 2.55 10.89 61.00
CA GLN A 58 3.76 10.15 60.61
C GLN A 58 3.58 9.53 59.22
N VAL A 59 4.47 9.91 58.29
CA VAL A 59 4.57 9.34 56.94
C VAL A 59 5.53 8.15 57.01
N THR A 60 5.03 6.93 56.85
CA THR A 60 5.81 5.73 56.61
C THR A 60 5.65 5.29 55.14
N PRO A 61 6.74 4.94 54.42
CA PRO A 61 6.62 4.44 53.05
C PRO A 61 5.98 3.03 53.05
N PRO A 62 5.12 2.69 52.07
CA PRO A 62 4.54 1.36 51.99
C PRO A 62 5.60 0.30 51.71
N ALA A 63 5.61 -0.75 52.53
CA ALA A 63 6.47 -1.90 52.41
C ALA A 63 6.37 -2.52 51.01
N GLY A 64 7.53 -2.73 50.38
CA GLY A 64 7.65 -3.24 49.02
C GLY A 64 6.97 -4.59 48.84
N ARG A 65 6.06 -4.65 47.85
CA ARG A 65 5.55 -5.89 47.30
C ARG A 65 6.68 -6.56 46.52
N GLN A 66 7.31 -7.56 47.13
CA GLN A 66 8.33 -8.40 46.49
C GLN A 66 7.69 -9.10 45.28
N LEU A 67 7.97 -8.58 44.09
CA LEU A 67 7.63 -9.20 42.83
C LEU A 67 8.48 -10.46 42.68
N SER A 68 7.84 -11.63 42.64
CA SER A 68 8.52 -12.92 42.57
C SER A 68 9.28 -13.06 41.23
N TRP A 69 10.59 -12.85 41.32
CA TRP A 69 11.57 -12.98 40.25
C TRP A 69 11.61 -14.32 39.47
N PRO A 70 11.11 -15.50 39.95
CA PRO A 70 11.16 -16.71 39.13
C PRO A 70 10.17 -16.76 37.94
N LEU A 71 9.10 -15.95 37.93
CA LEU A 71 8.11 -15.97 36.84
C LEU A 71 8.55 -15.17 35.60
N VAL A 72 9.28 -14.08 35.80
CA VAL A 72 9.82 -13.26 34.70
C VAL A 72 10.97 -13.98 33.99
N LEU A 73 11.78 -14.75 34.73
CA LEU A 73 12.84 -15.58 34.17
C LEU A 73 12.29 -16.81 33.43
N GLY A 74 11.19 -17.42 33.91
CA GLY A 74 10.53 -18.53 33.22
C GLY A 74 9.92 -18.15 31.87
N GLY A 75 9.30 -16.97 31.78
CA GLY A 75 8.77 -16.45 30.50
C GLY A 75 9.86 -16.08 29.49
N ALA A 76 10.97 -15.51 29.95
CA ALA A 76 12.13 -15.21 29.11
C ALA A 76 12.84 -16.48 28.62
N ALA A 77 12.92 -17.53 29.45
CA ALA A 77 13.50 -18.82 29.07
C ALA A 77 12.64 -19.61 28.07
N LEU A 78 11.31 -19.50 28.14
CA LEU A 78 10.40 -20.12 27.16
C LEU A 78 10.42 -19.39 25.80
N LEU A 79 10.55 -18.07 25.79
CA LEU A 79 10.74 -17.30 24.56
C LEU A 79 12.14 -17.49 23.97
N ALA A 80 13.19 -17.54 24.78
CA ALA A 80 14.54 -17.88 24.34
C ALA A 80 14.63 -19.33 23.84
N GLY A 81 13.94 -20.27 24.49
CA GLY A 81 13.83 -21.67 24.05
C GLY A 81 13.06 -21.83 22.73
N LEU A 82 12.04 -21.01 22.47
CA LEU A 82 11.33 -20.99 21.20
C LEU A 82 12.20 -20.37 20.07
N VAL A 83 13.01 -19.37 20.39
CA VAL A 83 13.96 -18.74 19.45
C VAL A 83 15.18 -19.63 19.18
N LEU A 84 15.64 -20.40 20.17
CA LEU A 84 16.79 -21.32 20.05
C LEU A 84 16.38 -22.72 19.55
N GLY A 85 15.10 -23.09 19.66
CA GLY A 85 14.52 -24.34 19.16
C GLY A 85 14.05 -24.29 17.70
N LEU A 86 13.95 -23.08 17.12
CA LEU A 86 13.88 -22.91 15.68
C LEU A 86 15.26 -23.27 15.09
N LYS A 87 15.46 -24.55 14.79
CA LYS A 87 16.50 -24.93 13.83
C LYS A 87 16.33 -24.05 12.59
N PRO A 88 17.39 -23.49 12.00
CA PRO A 88 17.28 -22.77 10.75
C PRO A 88 16.93 -23.78 9.66
N ALA A 89 15.64 -24.07 9.51
CA ALA A 89 15.08 -24.75 8.35
C ALA A 89 15.01 -23.80 7.14
N LEU A 90 15.53 -22.58 7.26
CA LEU A 90 15.71 -21.60 6.20
C LEU A 90 17.19 -21.49 5.79
N ALA A 91 17.82 -22.61 5.47
CA ALA A 91 19.08 -22.63 4.74
C ALA A 91 19.33 -24.04 4.18
N GLN A 92 18.42 -24.56 3.36
CA GLN A 92 18.93 -25.43 2.30
C GLN A 92 19.74 -24.51 1.39
N PRO A 93 21.05 -24.73 1.19
CA PRO A 93 21.75 -24.06 0.14
C PRO A 93 21.03 -24.44 -1.14
N VAL A 94 20.21 -23.52 -1.65
CA VAL A 94 19.84 -23.53 -3.06
C VAL A 94 21.17 -23.78 -3.78
N PRO A 95 21.26 -24.79 -4.65
CA PRO A 95 22.41 -24.94 -5.53
C PRO A 95 22.43 -23.71 -6.43
N VAL A 96 22.90 -22.59 -5.90
CA VAL A 96 23.32 -21.46 -6.69
C VAL A 96 24.47 -22.02 -7.50
N PRO A 97 24.38 -21.97 -8.85
CA PRO A 97 25.51 -22.31 -9.70
C PRO A 97 26.75 -21.63 -9.10
N GLN A 98 27.84 -22.38 -8.89
CA GLN A 98 29.10 -21.80 -8.43
C GLN A 98 29.58 -20.82 -9.50
N VAL A 99 29.17 -19.56 -9.37
CA VAL A 99 29.60 -18.47 -10.23
C VAL A 99 30.95 -18.02 -9.69
N ASN A 100 31.99 -18.76 -10.08
CA ASN A 100 33.38 -18.40 -9.80
C ASN A 100 33.77 -17.26 -10.74
N LEU A 101 33.59 -16.02 -10.28
CA LEU A 101 34.12 -14.82 -10.94
C LEU A 101 35.63 -14.78 -10.78
N ASN A 102 36.34 -15.54 -11.61
CA ASN A 102 37.79 -15.54 -11.60
C ASN A 102 38.30 -14.38 -12.46
N LEU A 103 38.47 -13.21 -11.82
CA LEU A 103 39.04 -11.99 -12.42
C LEU A 103 40.57 -12.09 -12.62
N ALA A 104 41.10 -13.32 -12.75
CA ALA A 104 42.50 -13.54 -13.04
C ALA A 104 42.83 -12.92 -14.41
N GLN A 105 44.07 -12.44 -14.59
CA GLN A 105 44.56 -11.97 -15.88
C GLN A 105 44.58 -13.14 -16.86
N THR A 106 43.47 -13.35 -17.56
CA THR A 106 43.34 -14.35 -18.61
C THR A 106 43.73 -13.70 -19.94
N THR A 107 44.71 -14.32 -20.60
CA THR A 107 45.22 -13.92 -21.92
C THR A 107 44.30 -14.36 -23.06
N ASP A 108 43.18 -15.02 -22.76
CA ASP A 108 42.24 -15.57 -23.74
C ASP A 108 41.02 -14.62 -23.92
N PRO A 109 40.87 -13.94 -25.08
CA PRO A 109 39.81 -12.96 -25.31
C PRO A 109 38.39 -13.48 -25.05
N ARG A 110 38.16 -14.81 -25.17
CA ARG A 110 36.83 -15.41 -24.96
C ARG A 110 36.41 -15.42 -23.48
N GLN A 111 37.34 -15.68 -22.56
CA GLN A 111 37.04 -15.71 -21.12
C GLN A 111 36.77 -14.30 -20.55
N VAL A 112 37.41 -13.28 -21.13
CA VAL A 112 37.11 -11.88 -20.83
C VAL A 112 35.69 -11.51 -21.26
N VAL A 113 35.25 -11.94 -22.47
CA VAL A 113 33.89 -11.71 -22.96
C VAL A 113 32.83 -12.37 -22.07
N ASP A 114 33.07 -13.60 -21.61
CA ASP A 114 32.13 -14.31 -20.73
C ASP A 114 32.01 -13.65 -19.35
N THR A 115 33.15 -13.21 -18.79
CA THR A 115 33.18 -12.48 -17.51
C THR A 115 32.44 -11.15 -17.61
N VAL A 116 32.65 -10.39 -18.70
CA VAL A 116 31.94 -9.13 -18.95
C VAL A 116 30.45 -9.38 -19.16
N ARG A 117 30.06 -10.42 -19.89
CA ARG A 117 28.64 -10.79 -20.10
C ARG A 117 27.94 -11.10 -18.79
N LEU A 118 28.59 -11.83 -17.90
CA LEU A 118 28.07 -12.14 -16.57
C LEU A 118 27.96 -10.88 -15.69
N LEU A 119 28.95 -9.99 -15.73
CA LEU A 119 28.89 -8.70 -15.03
C LEU A 119 27.69 -7.87 -15.49
N VAL A 120 27.46 -7.78 -16.80
CA VAL A 120 26.31 -7.08 -17.38
C VAL A 120 24.99 -7.73 -16.95
N LEU A 121 24.92 -9.06 -16.96
CA LEU A 121 23.73 -9.80 -16.52
C LEU A 121 23.41 -9.52 -15.04
N LEU A 122 24.40 -9.55 -14.16
CA LEU A 122 24.23 -9.25 -12.73
C LEU A 122 23.80 -7.79 -12.52
N THR A 123 24.34 -6.87 -13.31
CA THR A 123 23.96 -5.45 -13.26
C THR A 123 22.50 -5.23 -13.67
N VAL A 124 22.08 -5.86 -14.78
CA VAL A 124 20.68 -5.82 -15.23
C VAL A 124 19.75 -6.47 -14.19
N LEU A 125 20.16 -7.59 -13.61
CA LEU A 125 19.38 -8.29 -12.58
C LEU A 125 19.20 -7.43 -11.32
N ALA A 126 20.22 -6.67 -10.91
CA ALA A 126 20.13 -5.75 -9.78
C ALA A 126 19.17 -4.57 -10.04
N LEU A 127 19.09 -4.07 -11.28
CA LEU A 127 18.20 -2.98 -11.67
C LEU A 127 16.77 -3.43 -12.01
N ALA A 128 16.58 -4.69 -12.38
CA ALA A 128 15.32 -5.23 -12.84
C ALA A 128 14.13 -4.98 -11.88
N PRO A 129 14.24 -5.16 -10.55
CA PRO A 129 13.12 -4.93 -9.65
C PRO A 129 12.63 -3.49 -9.68
N ALA A 130 13.55 -2.52 -9.72
CA ALA A 130 13.21 -1.10 -9.79
C ALA A 130 12.51 -0.76 -11.12
N LEU A 131 13.01 -1.29 -12.24
CA LEU A 131 12.41 -1.08 -13.55
C LEU A 131 10.99 -1.65 -13.63
N VAL A 132 10.77 -2.85 -13.08
CA VAL A 132 9.44 -3.47 -13.04
C VAL A 132 8.45 -2.62 -12.25
N LEU A 133 8.86 -2.09 -11.08
CA LEU A 133 8.01 -1.21 -10.30
C LEU A 133 7.63 0.06 -11.08
N LEU A 134 8.58 0.67 -11.79
CA LEU A 134 8.34 1.87 -12.60
C LEU A 134 7.41 1.64 -13.79
N MET A 135 7.28 0.41 -14.27
CA MET A 135 6.39 0.02 -15.37
C MET A 135 4.98 -0.39 -14.91
N THR A 136 4.66 -0.21 -13.61
CA THR A 136 3.40 -0.63 -12.99
C THR A 136 2.69 0.55 -12.31
N SER A 137 1.57 0.28 -11.64
CA SER A 137 0.83 1.27 -10.82
C SER A 137 1.57 1.76 -9.58
N PHE A 138 2.70 1.14 -9.21
CA PHE A 138 3.44 1.44 -7.98
C PHE A 138 3.78 2.92 -7.81
N THR A 139 4.27 3.58 -8.87
CA THR A 139 4.72 4.97 -8.83
C THR A 139 3.64 5.93 -8.34
N ARG A 140 2.42 5.83 -8.88
CA ARG A 140 1.32 6.71 -8.46
C ARG A 140 0.92 6.45 -7.02
N ILE A 141 0.81 5.18 -6.63
CA ILE A 141 0.39 4.78 -5.29
C ILE A 141 1.37 5.29 -4.22
N ILE A 142 2.67 5.04 -4.38
CA ILE A 142 3.67 5.42 -3.36
C ILE A 142 3.77 6.94 -3.20
N VAL A 143 3.63 7.70 -4.29
CA VAL A 143 3.65 9.16 -4.28
C VAL A 143 2.43 9.71 -3.55
N VAL A 144 1.22 9.24 -3.88
CA VAL A 144 -0.01 9.69 -3.21
C VAL A 144 0.01 9.35 -1.71
N LEU A 145 0.41 8.14 -1.34
CA LEU A 145 0.55 7.75 0.07
C LEU A 145 1.59 8.61 0.81
N SER A 146 2.67 8.99 0.13
CA SER A 146 3.66 9.92 0.68
C SER A 146 3.08 11.32 0.89
N PHE A 147 2.24 11.81 -0.03
CA PHE A 147 1.51 13.06 0.13
C PHE A 147 0.56 13.03 1.34
N VAL A 148 -0.19 11.95 1.54
CA VAL A 148 -1.08 11.79 2.71
C VAL A 148 -0.28 11.93 4.00
N ARG A 149 0.84 11.21 4.12
CA ARG A 149 1.71 11.31 5.31
C ARG A 149 2.21 12.74 5.52
N SER A 150 2.71 13.38 4.46
CA SER A 150 3.20 14.76 4.56
C SER A 150 2.09 15.76 4.87
N ALA A 151 0.84 15.51 4.46
CA ALA A 151 -0.30 16.40 4.70
C ALA A 151 -0.74 16.38 6.18
N LEU A 152 -0.69 15.20 6.80
CA LEU A 152 -0.97 15.02 8.23
C LEU A 152 0.10 15.65 9.13
N ALA A 153 1.25 16.08 8.58
CA ALA A 153 2.37 16.68 9.29
C ALA A 153 2.89 15.83 10.47
N THR A 154 2.73 14.52 10.38
CA THR A 154 3.17 13.57 11.40
C THR A 154 4.68 13.34 11.33
N GLN A 155 5.33 13.22 12.48
CA GLN A 155 6.77 12.94 12.58
C GLN A 155 7.05 11.48 12.18
N GLN A 156 7.24 11.24 10.88
CA GLN A 156 7.62 9.95 10.29
C GLN A 156 6.65 8.77 10.51
N THR A 157 5.46 9.00 11.06
CA THR A 157 4.38 8.00 11.16
C THR A 157 3.35 8.21 10.05
N PRO A 158 2.97 7.19 9.25
CA PRO A 158 3.52 5.84 9.21
C PRO A 158 4.95 5.76 8.63
N PRO A 159 5.76 4.78 9.06
CA PRO A 159 7.10 4.54 8.50
C PRO A 159 7.09 4.31 6.99
N ASN A 160 8.16 4.73 6.29
CA ASN A 160 8.34 4.51 4.85
C ASN A 160 8.12 3.04 4.45
N GLN A 161 8.57 2.10 5.28
CA GLN A 161 8.43 0.66 5.04
C GLN A 161 6.97 0.21 4.96
N ILE A 162 6.10 0.78 5.79
CA ILE A 162 4.66 0.45 5.77
C ILE A 162 4.02 1.00 4.49
N LEU A 163 4.37 2.23 4.10
CA LEU A 163 3.87 2.83 2.85
C LEU A 163 4.30 2.03 1.62
N ILE A 164 5.57 1.60 1.58
CA ILE A 164 6.08 0.75 0.50
C ILE A 164 5.36 -0.60 0.49
N GLY A 165 5.19 -1.23 1.65
CA GLY A 165 4.45 -2.50 1.76
C GLY A 165 3.01 -2.38 1.25
N LEU A 166 2.28 -1.36 1.70
CA LEU A 166 0.93 -1.07 1.22
C LEU A 166 0.90 -0.81 -0.29
N ALA A 167 1.85 -0.01 -0.80
CA ALA A 167 1.95 0.28 -2.22
C ALA A 167 2.19 -0.98 -3.05
N LEU A 168 3.05 -1.91 -2.60
CA LEU A 168 3.29 -3.18 -3.27
C LEU A 168 2.03 -4.07 -3.29
N PHE A 169 1.32 -4.21 -2.17
CA PHE A 169 0.09 -5.00 -2.12
C PHE A 169 -1.01 -4.42 -3.03
N LEU A 170 -1.20 -3.10 -3.02
CA LEU A 170 -2.14 -2.44 -3.93
C LEU A 170 -1.70 -2.59 -5.39
N THR A 171 -0.40 -2.53 -5.67
CA THR A 171 0.14 -2.77 -7.01
C THR A 171 -0.19 -4.17 -7.48
N PHE A 172 0.05 -5.20 -6.66
CA PHE A 172 -0.31 -6.59 -7.00
C PHE A 172 -1.81 -6.76 -7.24
N PHE A 173 -2.64 -6.10 -6.43
CA PHE A 173 -4.08 -6.13 -6.59
C PHE A 173 -4.54 -5.49 -7.92
N ILE A 174 -4.04 -4.30 -8.25
CA ILE A 174 -4.37 -3.58 -9.48
C ILE A 174 -3.82 -4.30 -10.73
N MET A 175 -2.60 -4.84 -10.63
CA MET A 175 -1.90 -5.47 -11.76
C MET A 175 -2.26 -6.94 -11.96
N ALA A 176 -3.06 -7.56 -11.08
CA ALA A 176 -3.53 -8.94 -11.21
C ALA A 176 -4.00 -9.33 -12.63
N PRO A 177 -4.87 -8.56 -13.34
CA PRO A 177 -5.28 -8.90 -14.71
C PRO A 177 -4.12 -8.87 -15.72
N VAL A 178 -3.15 -7.97 -15.54
CA VAL A 178 -1.96 -7.88 -16.42
C VAL A 178 -1.05 -9.07 -16.17
N TYR A 179 -0.78 -9.42 -14.92
CA TYR A 179 0.03 -10.61 -14.58
C TYR A 179 -0.60 -11.90 -15.08
N ASN A 180 -1.93 -12.04 -15.01
CA ASN A 180 -2.63 -13.19 -15.56
C ASN A 180 -2.49 -13.28 -17.09
N GLN A 181 -2.51 -12.15 -17.80
CA GLN A 181 -2.26 -12.13 -19.25
C GLN A 181 -0.81 -12.50 -19.58
N VAL A 182 0.17 -11.95 -18.85
CA VAL A 182 1.59 -12.32 -19.02
C VAL A 182 1.79 -13.82 -18.76
N LYS A 183 1.17 -14.36 -17.70
CA LYS A 183 1.28 -15.78 -17.37
C LYS A 183 0.73 -16.65 -18.50
N THR A 184 -0.49 -16.38 -18.95
CA THR A 184 -1.19 -17.22 -19.94
C THR A 184 -0.62 -17.08 -21.36
N GLN A 185 -0.15 -15.89 -21.74
CA GLN A 185 0.32 -15.61 -23.11
C GLN A 185 1.83 -15.80 -23.30
N ALA A 186 2.63 -15.70 -22.23
CA ALA A 186 4.08 -15.80 -22.31
C ALA A 186 4.67 -16.92 -21.46
N ILE A 187 4.36 -16.96 -20.15
CA ILE A 187 5.04 -17.88 -19.22
C ILE A 187 4.62 -19.33 -19.47
N ASP A 188 3.32 -19.62 -19.48
CA ASP A 188 2.78 -20.97 -19.66
C ASP A 188 3.21 -21.60 -21.01
N PRO A 189 3.11 -20.92 -22.17
CA PRO A 189 3.57 -21.49 -23.43
C PRO A 189 5.11 -21.61 -23.52
N TYR A 190 5.87 -20.74 -22.86
CA TYR A 190 7.33 -20.84 -22.80
C TYR A 190 7.78 -22.06 -21.98
N LEU A 191 7.19 -22.26 -20.80
CA LEU A 191 7.45 -23.43 -19.96
C LEU A 191 7.00 -24.74 -20.62
N ALA A 192 5.95 -24.68 -21.46
CA ALA A 192 5.51 -25.81 -22.27
C ALA A 192 6.35 -26.04 -23.55
N GLY A 193 7.41 -25.25 -23.79
CA GLY A 193 8.28 -25.36 -24.96
C GLY A 193 7.61 -25.01 -26.29
N ARG A 194 6.47 -24.31 -26.27
CA ARG A 194 5.69 -23.97 -27.48
C ARG A 194 6.17 -22.71 -28.19
N ILE A 195 6.85 -21.82 -27.46
CA ILE A 195 7.39 -20.55 -27.97
C ILE A 195 8.84 -20.38 -27.55
N THR A 196 9.60 -19.63 -28.34
CA THR A 196 10.98 -19.28 -28.01
C THR A 196 11.03 -18.21 -26.90
N GLN A 197 12.19 -18.03 -26.28
CA GLN A 197 12.39 -16.99 -25.26
C GLN A 197 12.12 -15.57 -25.80
N GLU A 198 12.50 -15.29 -27.05
CA GLU A 198 12.25 -14.01 -27.70
C GLU A 198 10.75 -13.77 -27.92
N GLN A 199 10.03 -14.79 -28.37
CA GLN A 199 8.57 -14.74 -28.54
C GLN A 199 7.85 -14.58 -27.20
N ALA A 200 8.32 -15.26 -26.15
CA ALA A 200 7.78 -15.13 -24.80
C ALA A 200 7.95 -13.70 -24.27
N LEU A 201 9.13 -13.10 -24.48
CA LEU A 201 9.39 -11.72 -24.06
C LEU A 201 8.51 -10.72 -24.82
N ALA A 202 8.36 -10.90 -26.15
CA ALA A 202 7.49 -10.06 -26.96
C ALA A 202 6.00 -10.19 -26.57
N ALA A 203 5.53 -11.42 -26.34
CA ALA A 203 4.17 -11.70 -25.89
C ALA A 203 3.91 -11.15 -24.48
N GLY A 204 4.87 -11.27 -23.56
CA GLY A 204 4.75 -10.76 -22.19
C GLY A 204 4.82 -9.24 -22.11
N ALA A 205 5.55 -8.59 -23.02
CA ALA A 205 5.62 -7.13 -23.07
C ALA A 205 4.30 -6.49 -23.52
N ARG A 206 3.50 -7.15 -24.37
CA ARG A 206 2.22 -6.60 -24.90
C ARG A 206 1.21 -6.18 -23.82
N PRO A 207 0.80 -7.02 -22.86
CA PRO A 207 -0.16 -6.62 -21.84
C PRO A 207 0.36 -5.50 -20.93
N VAL A 208 1.68 -5.47 -20.67
CA VAL A 208 2.31 -4.39 -19.89
C VAL A 208 2.31 -3.08 -20.68
N ARG A 209 2.61 -3.12 -21.98
CA ARG A 209 2.52 -1.96 -22.88
C ARG A 209 1.10 -1.42 -22.94
N GLU A 210 0.11 -2.29 -23.09
CA GLU A 210 -1.30 -1.90 -23.14
C GLU A 210 -1.76 -1.25 -21.83
N PHE A 211 -1.31 -1.77 -20.67
CA PHE A 211 -1.52 -1.10 -19.40
C PHE A 211 -0.93 0.31 -19.38
N MET A 212 0.34 0.46 -19.78
CA MET A 212 1.00 1.78 -19.83
C MET A 212 0.26 2.75 -20.78
N TYR A 213 -0.19 2.31 -21.96
CA TYR A 213 -0.92 3.18 -22.89
C TYR A 213 -2.22 3.72 -22.33
N ARG A 214 -2.97 2.91 -21.57
CA ARG A 214 -4.25 3.35 -20.97
C ARG A 214 -4.06 4.47 -19.95
N GLN A 215 -2.90 4.48 -19.29
CA GLN A 215 -2.58 5.43 -18.22
C GLN A 215 -1.71 6.60 -18.70
N THR A 216 -1.04 6.45 -19.85
CA THR A 216 -0.20 7.50 -20.43
C THR A 216 -1.07 8.55 -21.11
N ARG A 217 -0.86 9.82 -20.78
CA ARG A 217 -1.57 10.93 -21.42
C ARG A 217 -1.03 11.14 -22.82
N GLU A 218 -1.90 11.37 -23.79
CA GLU A 218 -1.52 11.59 -25.20
C GLU A 218 -0.51 12.73 -25.36
N LYS A 219 -0.71 13.83 -24.62
CA LYS A 219 0.23 14.97 -24.62
C LYS A 219 1.63 14.59 -24.15
N ASP A 220 1.71 13.79 -23.09
CA ASP A 220 2.99 13.38 -22.50
C ASP A 220 3.68 12.35 -23.42
N LEU A 221 2.92 11.44 -24.06
CA LEU A 221 3.45 10.53 -25.09
C LEU A 221 3.95 11.29 -26.32
N ALA A 222 3.18 12.24 -26.83
CA ALA A 222 3.52 13.04 -28.01
C ALA A 222 4.84 13.80 -27.81
N LEU A 223 5.08 14.33 -26.59
CA LEU A 223 6.34 14.98 -26.25
C LEU A 223 7.54 14.05 -26.49
N PHE A 224 7.51 12.83 -25.95
CA PHE A 224 8.63 11.90 -26.10
C PHE A 224 8.76 11.35 -27.53
N VAL A 225 7.66 11.17 -28.26
CA VAL A 225 7.69 10.83 -29.69
C VAL A 225 8.34 11.94 -30.52
N HIS A 226 8.05 13.20 -30.22
CA HIS A 226 8.66 14.33 -30.92
C HIS A 226 10.14 14.47 -30.57
N MET A 227 10.50 14.28 -29.29
CA MET A 227 11.88 14.37 -28.83
C MET A 227 12.77 13.23 -29.29
N SER A 228 12.22 12.04 -29.56
CA SER A 228 13.00 10.90 -30.04
C SER A 228 13.41 11.02 -31.51
N GLY A 229 12.88 12.01 -32.25
CA GLY A 229 13.15 12.19 -33.68
C GLY A 229 12.63 11.06 -34.57
N MET A 230 11.77 10.19 -34.03
CA MET A 230 11.19 9.08 -34.79
C MET A 230 10.10 9.57 -35.75
N ALA A 231 9.86 8.82 -36.83
CA ALA A 231 8.68 9.05 -37.67
C ALA A 231 7.40 8.87 -36.85
N GLN A 232 6.38 9.66 -37.16
CA GLN A 232 5.13 9.61 -36.41
C GLN A 232 4.53 8.18 -36.45
N PRO A 233 4.36 7.53 -35.30
CA PRO A 233 3.88 6.15 -35.22
C PRO A 233 2.44 6.08 -35.74
N ARG A 234 2.14 5.05 -36.55
CA ARG A 234 0.80 4.83 -37.10
C ARG A 234 -0.06 4.02 -36.15
N THR A 235 0.60 3.14 -35.38
CA THR A 235 -0.03 2.25 -34.42
C THR A 235 0.66 2.33 -33.06
N ARG A 236 -0.03 1.88 -32.00
CA ARG A 236 0.55 1.78 -30.65
C ARG A 236 1.75 0.83 -30.60
N ASP A 237 1.82 -0.15 -31.49
CA ASP A 237 2.92 -1.11 -31.49
C ASP A 237 4.23 -0.50 -32.02
N ASP A 238 4.15 0.57 -32.81
CA ASP A 238 5.31 1.24 -33.41
C ASP A 238 6.12 2.07 -32.40
N VAL A 239 5.53 2.42 -31.25
CA VAL A 239 6.22 3.22 -30.23
C VAL A 239 7.13 2.32 -29.39
N PRO A 240 8.45 2.55 -29.40
CA PRO A 240 9.39 1.71 -28.66
C PRO A 240 9.28 1.94 -27.15
N LEU A 241 9.66 0.92 -26.37
CA LEU A 241 9.59 0.96 -24.90
C LEU A 241 10.41 2.11 -24.27
N HIS A 242 11.54 2.48 -24.87
CA HIS A 242 12.36 3.58 -24.37
C HIS A 242 11.69 4.97 -24.51
N VAL A 243 10.64 5.09 -25.34
CA VAL A 243 9.80 6.29 -25.45
C VAL A 243 8.57 6.17 -24.54
N LEU A 244 7.93 5.00 -24.54
CA LEU A 244 6.71 4.77 -23.76
C LEU A 244 6.94 4.82 -22.25
N ILE A 245 7.99 4.17 -21.75
CA ILE A 245 8.27 4.09 -20.30
C ILE A 245 8.44 5.48 -19.67
N PRO A 246 9.30 6.39 -20.18
CA PRO A 246 9.42 7.73 -19.58
C PRO A 246 8.14 8.56 -19.74
N ALA A 247 7.41 8.43 -20.86
CA ALA A 247 6.12 9.10 -21.03
C ALA A 247 5.08 8.63 -19.99
N PHE A 248 5.03 7.33 -19.73
CA PHE A 248 4.18 6.73 -18.71
C PHE A 248 4.55 7.23 -17.32
N ILE A 249 5.84 7.21 -16.94
CA ILE A 249 6.30 7.66 -15.62
C ILE A 249 5.91 9.12 -15.38
N ILE A 250 6.10 10.01 -16.37
CA ILE A 250 5.70 11.42 -16.25
C ILE A 250 4.18 11.55 -16.11
N SER A 251 3.40 10.77 -16.86
CA SER A 251 1.93 10.76 -16.77
C SER A 251 1.46 10.31 -15.38
N GLU A 252 2.05 9.25 -14.84
CA GLU A 252 1.76 8.74 -13.50
C GLU A 252 2.12 9.74 -12.42
N LEU A 253 3.31 10.35 -12.50
CA LEU A 253 3.74 11.39 -11.56
C LEU A 253 2.79 12.58 -11.59
N LYS A 254 2.41 13.07 -12.77
CA LYS A 254 1.47 14.19 -12.90
C LYS A 254 0.13 13.88 -12.23
N THR A 255 -0.42 12.69 -12.48
CA THR A 255 -1.68 12.24 -11.87
C THR A 255 -1.54 12.07 -10.36
N ALA A 256 -0.43 11.50 -9.88
CA ALA A 256 -0.15 11.32 -8.46
C ALA A 256 -0.01 12.65 -7.72
N PHE A 257 0.68 13.63 -8.31
CA PHE A 257 0.80 14.97 -7.75
C PHE A 257 -0.54 15.71 -7.74
N GLN A 258 -1.39 15.53 -8.76
CA GLN A 258 -2.75 16.08 -8.77
C GLN A 258 -3.58 15.52 -7.61
N MET A 259 -3.59 14.20 -7.43
CA MET A 259 -4.27 13.56 -6.29
C MET A 259 -3.69 13.99 -4.95
N GLY A 260 -2.36 13.99 -4.83
CA GLY A 260 -1.65 14.40 -3.64
C GLY A 260 -1.96 15.85 -3.24
N PHE A 261 -2.00 16.75 -4.21
CA PHE A 261 -2.40 18.14 -4.00
C PHE A 261 -3.84 18.26 -3.51
N LEU A 262 -4.79 17.56 -4.14
CA LEU A 262 -6.19 17.55 -3.71
C LEU A 262 -6.37 17.06 -2.27
N ILE A 263 -5.60 16.03 -1.87
CA ILE A 263 -5.55 15.55 -0.48
C ILE A 263 -4.97 16.61 0.46
N TYR A 264 -4.00 17.41 0.00
CA TYR A 264 -3.31 18.42 0.80
C TYR A 264 -4.20 19.63 1.16
N ILE A 265 -5.12 20.02 0.27
CA ILE A 265 -5.98 21.20 0.41
C ILE A 265 -6.72 21.29 1.76
N PRO A 266 -7.50 20.28 2.20
CA PRO A 266 -8.24 20.38 3.47
C PRO A 266 -7.31 20.57 4.67
N PHE A 267 -6.15 19.92 4.69
CA PHE A 267 -5.19 20.04 5.79
C PHE A 267 -4.47 21.39 5.80
N LEU A 268 -4.18 21.95 4.62
CA LEU A 268 -3.65 23.31 4.51
C LEU A 268 -4.63 24.36 5.05
N ILE A 269 -5.92 24.19 4.80
CA ILE A 269 -6.95 25.09 5.33
C ILE A 269 -6.93 25.06 6.87
N ILE A 270 -6.84 23.86 7.47
CA ILE A 270 -6.75 23.71 8.93
C ILE A 270 -5.50 24.42 9.48
N ASP A 271 -4.34 24.26 8.84
CA ASP A 271 -3.11 24.96 9.24
C ASP A 271 -3.26 26.47 9.18
N LEU A 272 -3.82 27.00 8.09
CA LEU A 272 -4.01 28.43 7.87
C LEU A 272 -4.97 29.04 8.92
N VAL A 273 -6.08 28.36 9.21
CA VAL A 273 -7.07 28.79 10.20
C VAL A 273 -6.45 28.80 11.59
N ILE A 274 -5.74 27.74 11.99
CA ILE A 274 -5.13 27.64 13.33
C ILE A 274 -4.00 28.65 13.47
N ALA A 275 -3.14 28.81 12.45
CA ALA A 275 -2.08 29.81 12.46
C ALA A 275 -2.63 31.23 12.62
N SER A 276 -3.66 31.60 11.85
CA SER A 276 -4.28 32.94 11.97
C SER A 276 -4.91 33.18 13.33
N THR A 277 -5.50 32.15 13.95
CA THR A 277 -6.09 32.23 15.28
C THR A 277 -5.02 32.38 16.37
N LEU A 278 -3.94 31.60 16.31
CA LEU A 278 -2.83 31.70 17.27
C LEU A 278 -2.12 33.06 17.19
N MET A 279 -1.91 33.57 15.96
CA MET A 279 -1.34 34.89 15.74
C MET A 279 -2.24 35.99 16.30
N ALA A 280 -3.57 35.86 16.18
CA ALA A 280 -4.52 36.80 16.77
C ALA A 280 -4.48 36.79 18.31
N MET A 281 -4.16 35.67 18.94
CA MET A 281 -3.93 35.56 20.39
C MET A 281 -2.57 36.11 20.85
N GLY A 282 -1.69 36.54 19.92
CA GLY A 282 -0.34 37.01 20.22
C GLY A 282 0.70 35.91 20.46
N MET A 283 0.37 34.64 20.16
CA MET A 283 1.29 33.52 20.32
C MET A 283 2.19 33.35 19.09
N PHE A 284 3.25 34.15 18.98
CA PHE A 284 4.21 34.06 17.87
C PHE A 284 5.22 32.91 18.01
N MET A 285 5.48 32.45 19.25
CA MET A 285 6.53 31.47 19.53
C MET A 285 6.10 30.01 19.38
N VAL A 286 4.80 29.73 19.35
CA VAL A 286 4.29 28.36 19.24
C VAL A 286 4.12 28.01 17.76
N PRO A 287 4.83 27.01 17.21
CA PRO A 287 4.63 26.59 15.83
C PRO A 287 3.18 26.13 15.62
N PRO A 288 2.41 26.74 14.71
CA PRO A 288 0.99 26.40 14.52
C PRO A 288 0.73 24.93 14.20
N VAL A 289 1.69 24.26 13.55
CA VAL A 289 1.63 22.84 13.17
C VAL A 289 1.46 21.91 14.38
N MET A 290 2.04 22.25 15.52
CA MET A 290 1.91 21.46 16.75
C MET A 290 0.48 21.43 17.26
N ILE A 291 -0.25 22.53 17.07
CA ILE A 291 -1.65 22.68 17.46
C ILE A 291 -2.58 22.09 16.40
N SER A 292 -2.25 22.21 15.11
CA SER A 292 -3.09 21.70 14.03
C SER A 292 -3.07 20.18 13.86
N LEU A 293 -1.96 19.53 14.20
CA LEU A 293 -1.78 18.08 14.09
C LEU A 293 -2.94 17.25 14.68
N PRO A 294 -3.36 17.44 15.95
CA PRO A 294 -4.48 16.67 16.51
C PRO A 294 -5.80 16.89 15.76
N PHE A 295 -6.07 18.09 15.28
CA PHE A 295 -7.28 18.38 14.47
C PHE A 295 -7.23 17.69 13.12
N LYS A 296 -6.06 17.69 12.46
CA LYS A 296 -5.88 16.98 11.18
C LYS A 296 -6.10 15.48 11.34
N LEU A 297 -5.49 14.88 12.36
CA LEU A 297 -5.64 13.45 12.64
C LEU A 297 -7.09 13.10 12.98
N MET A 298 -7.74 13.92 13.81
CA MET A 298 -9.15 13.75 14.14
C MET A 298 -10.02 13.80 12.89
N LEU A 299 -9.88 14.83 12.06
CA LEU A 299 -10.63 14.95 10.81
C LEU A 299 -10.37 13.75 9.88
N PHE A 300 -9.11 13.36 9.71
CA PHE A 300 -8.74 12.25 8.83
C PHE A 300 -9.33 10.92 9.30
N VAL A 301 -9.36 10.65 10.61
CA VAL A 301 -9.99 9.44 11.16
C VAL A 301 -11.52 9.52 11.08
N LEU A 302 -12.14 10.68 11.35
CA LEU A 302 -13.60 10.84 11.30
C LEU A 302 -14.18 10.60 9.90
N VAL A 303 -13.45 10.99 8.86
CA VAL A 303 -13.90 10.81 7.46
C VAL A 303 -13.49 9.46 6.86
N ASP A 304 -12.86 8.59 7.65
CA ASP A 304 -12.23 7.36 7.19
C ASP A 304 -11.26 7.61 6.01
N GLY A 305 -10.29 8.49 6.25
CA GLY A 305 -9.41 9.02 5.21
C GLY A 305 -8.53 7.95 4.54
N TRP A 306 -8.14 6.89 5.26
CA TRP A 306 -7.42 5.77 4.66
C TRP A 306 -8.28 5.04 3.63
N TYR A 307 -9.54 4.76 3.96
CA TYR A 307 -10.47 4.15 3.02
C TYR A 307 -10.68 5.04 1.79
N LEU A 308 -10.90 6.35 1.97
CA LEU A 308 -11.09 7.29 0.86
C LEU A 308 -9.88 7.37 -0.07
N VAL A 309 -8.66 7.43 0.49
CA VAL A 309 -7.43 7.48 -0.28
C VAL A 309 -7.23 6.19 -1.08
N VAL A 310 -7.37 5.03 -0.43
CA VAL A 310 -7.19 3.73 -1.11
C VAL A 310 -8.25 3.54 -2.18
N LYS A 311 -9.52 3.87 -1.89
CA LYS A 311 -10.61 3.82 -2.86
C LYS A 311 -10.33 4.70 -4.07
N SER A 312 -9.95 5.96 -3.86
CA SER A 312 -9.62 6.91 -4.93
C SER A 312 -8.45 6.42 -5.79
N LEU A 313 -7.43 5.83 -5.17
CA LEU A 313 -6.31 5.20 -5.87
C LEU A 313 -6.78 4.04 -6.75
N LEU A 314 -7.58 3.12 -6.21
CA LEU A 314 -8.09 1.96 -6.96
C LEU A 314 -9.00 2.38 -8.12
N GLU A 315 -9.89 3.35 -7.93
CA GLU A 315 -10.79 3.88 -8.96
C GLU A 315 -10.06 4.67 -10.06
N SER A 316 -8.81 5.09 -9.80
CA SER A 316 -8.04 5.87 -10.77
C SER A 316 -7.37 5.05 -11.88
N PHE A 317 -7.34 3.72 -11.76
CA PHE A 317 -6.67 2.82 -12.70
C PHE A 317 -7.64 2.11 -13.65
#